data_AF-A0A2P8MIF5-F1
#
_entry.id   AF-A0A2P8MIF5-F1
#
_cell.length_a   1.000
_cell.length_b   1.000
_cell.length_c   1.000
_cell.angle_alpha   90.00
_cell.angle_beta   90.00
_cell.angle_gamma   90.00
#
_symmetry.space_group_name_H-M   'P 1'
#
loop_
_entity.id
_entity.type
_entity.pdbx_description
1 polymer ?
#
loop_
_entity_poly.entity_id
_entity_poly.type
_entity_poly.pdbx_seq_one_letter_code
_entity_poly.pdbx_strand_id
1 'polypeptide(L)'
;MGKFKFEKTDIDGVYIIETGVFGDNRGYFMETYNYEEFKEAGLDMVFVQDNQSKSRKGVLRGLHFQKKHTQGKLVRVVKGEVFDVAVDLREGSKTYGKWVGVTLSEENKKQFYIPEGFAHGFVVLSEEAEFCYKCTDFYDPTSEGGILWNDPEVGIKWPIDDIENLIFSEKDQKWPKLSECGIKF
;
A
#
# COMPACT_ATOMS: atom_id res chain seq x y z
N MET A 1 3.12 17.53 21.31
CA MET A 1 2.11 17.40 20.24
C MET A 1 2.78 16.56 19.17
N GLY A 2 2.37 15.30 19.01
CA GLY A 2 3.05 14.34 18.13
C GLY A 2 3.09 14.83 16.69
N LYS A 3 4.18 14.53 15.98
CA LYS A 3 4.34 14.95 14.58
C LYS A 3 3.49 14.10 13.64
N PHE A 4 3.17 12.88 14.07
CA PHE A 4 2.33 11.95 13.34
C PHE A 4 0.95 11.79 13.96
N LYS A 5 -0.06 11.59 13.11
CA LYS A 5 -1.39 11.15 13.50
C LYS A 5 -1.65 9.80 12.83
N PHE A 6 -1.91 8.79 13.66
CA PHE A 6 -2.18 7.42 13.22
C PHE A 6 -3.68 7.16 13.30
N GLU A 7 -4.30 6.95 12.15
CA GLU A 7 -5.72 6.62 12.02
C GLU A 7 -5.88 5.13 11.75
N LYS A 8 -6.54 4.42 12.68
CA LYS A 8 -6.90 3.02 12.50
C LYS A 8 -8.01 2.92 11.45
N THR A 9 -7.92 1.90 10.62
CA THR A 9 -8.99 1.55 9.68
C THR A 9 -9.90 0.47 10.28
N ASP A 10 -10.94 0.07 9.54
CA ASP A 10 -11.81 -1.05 9.92
C ASP A 10 -11.10 -2.42 9.88
N ILE A 11 -9.86 -2.49 9.36
CA ILE A 11 -9.04 -3.70 9.34
C ILE A 11 -7.88 -3.58 10.31
N ASP A 12 -7.81 -4.51 11.27
CA ASP A 12 -6.81 -4.53 12.33
C ASP A 12 -5.38 -4.54 11.78
N GLY A 13 -4.58 -3.57 12.24
CA GLY A 13 -3.17 -3.41 11.88
C GLY A 13 -2.91 -2.47 10.70
N VAL A 14 -3.94 -2.12 9.92
CA VAL A 14 -3.81 -1.18 8.81
C VAL A 14 -4.03 0.25 9.30
N TYR A 15 -3.11 1.15 8.97
CA TYR A 15 -3.14 2.55 9.42
C TYR A 15 -3.00 3.54 8.26
N ILE A 16 -3.81 4.59 8.29
CA ILE A 16 -3.58 5.82 7.51
C ILE A 16 -2.80 6.79 8.41
N ILE A 17 -1.70 7.33 7.91
CA ILE A 17 -0.77 8.12 8.70
C ILE A 17 -0.61 9.50 8.08
N GLU A 18 -0.87 10.52 8.88
CA GLU A 18 -0.65 11.93 8.53
C GLU A 18 0.59 12.44 9.27
N THR A 19 1.38 13.32 8.64
CA THR A 19 2.57 13.94 9.23
C THR A 19 2.47 15.46 9.17
N GLY A 20 3.08 16.14 10.14
CA GLY A 20 3.25 17.59 10.13
C GLY A 20 4.10 18.06 8.95
N VAL A 21 3.55 18.96 8.15
CA VAL A 21 4.25 19.62 7.03
C VAL A 21 4.57 21.05 7.42
N PHE A 22 5.85 21.42 7.41
CA PHE A 22 6.34 22.72 7.84
C PHE A 22 6.89 23.49 6.63
N GLY A 23 6.12 24.46 6.14
CA GLY A 23 6.47 25.29 4.98
C GLY A 23 7.15 26.61 5.36
N ASP A 24 8.09 27.05 4.53
CA ASP A 24 8.65 28.41 4.56
C ASP A 24 9.02 28.89 3.14
N ASN A 25 9.70 30.03 3.02
CA ASN A 25 10.08 30.60 1.72
C ASN A 25 11.05 29.74 0.89
N ARG A 26 11.60 28.66 1.44
CA ARG A 26 12.47 27.70 0.75
C ARG A 26 11.70 26.51 0.18
N GLY A 27 10.47 26.27 0.63
CA GLY A 27 9.68 25.09 0.32
C GLY A 27 9.00 24.52 1.56
N TYR A 28 9.10 23.21 1.79
CA TYR A 28 8.61 22.58 3.01
C TYR A 28 9.58 21.49 3.50
N PHE A 29 9.50 21.21 4.80
CA PHE A 29 10.12 20.08 5.45
C PHE A 29 9.03 19.23 6.12
N MET A 30 9.19 17.91 6.07
CA MET A 30 8.37 16.99 6.85
C MET A 30 9.20 15.77 7.24
N GLU A 31 8.99 15.29 8.46
CA GLU A 31 9.51 13.99 8.88
C GLU A 31 8.58 12.92 8.32
N THR A 32 9.15 12.00 7.53
CA THR A 32 8.36 10.98 6.83
C THR A 32 8.31 9.67 7.61
N TYR A 33 9.19 9.45 8.57
CA TYR A 33 9.19 8.27 9.41
C TYR A 33 10.05 8.55 10.65
N ASN A 34 9.56 8.08 11.81
CA ASN A 34 10.30 8.10 13.07
C ASN A 34 10.00 6.79 13.80
N TYR A 35 11.02 5.96 14.04
CA TYR A 35 10.82 4.64 14.65
C TYR A 35 10.17 4.72 16.03
N GLU A 36 10.60 5.65 16.88
CA GLU A 36 10.07 5.76 18.25
C GLU A 36 8.61 6.25 18.24
N GLU A 37 8.25 7.25 17.41
CA GLU A 37 6.84 7.69 17.32
C GLU A 37 5.92 6.60 16.73
N PHE A 38 6.41 5.81 15.76
CA PHE A 38 5.66 4.67 15.22
C PHE A 38 5.49 3.57 16.27
N LYS A 39 6.57 3.24 17.00
CA LYS A 39 6.55 2.24 18.07
C LYS A 39 5.60 2.63 19.20
N GLU A 40 5.58 3.90 19.60
CA GLU A 40 4.61 4.42 20.59
C GLU A 40 3.15 4.28 20.12
N ALA A 41 2.91 4.33 18.81
CA ALA A 41 1.60 4.08 18.21
C ALA A 41 1.27 2.58 18.05
N GLY A 42 2.16 1.67 18.49
CA GLY A 42 2.01 0.22 18.37
C GLY A 42 2.50 -0.35 17.04
N LEU A 43 3.33 0.40 16.31
CA LEU A 43 3.97 -0.01 15.06
C LEU A 43 5.48 -0.15 15.30
N ASP A 44 5.92 -1.28 15.84
CA ASP A 44 7.29 -1.54 16.30
C ASP A 44 8.18 -2.28 15.28
N MET A 45 7.70 -2.43 14.05
CA MET A 45 8.42 -3.10 12.97
C MET A 45 9.68 -2.34 12.54
N VAL A 46 10.65 -3.07 12.01
CA VAL A 46 11.88 -2.52 11.45
C VAL A 46 11.81 -2.66 9.93
N PHE A 47 12.02 -1.55 9.21
CA PHE A 47 12.12 -1.56 7.75
C PHE A 47 13.56 -1.79 7.31
N VAL A 48 13.78 -2.78 6.43
CA VAL A 48 15.11 -3.23 5.99
C VAL A 48 15.37 -2.98 4.51
N GLN A 49 14.35 -2.59 3.75
CA GLN A 49 14.44 -2.30 2.32
C GLN A 49 13.56 -1.10 1.96
N ASP A 50 14.07 -0.21 1.12
CA ASP A 50 13.32 0.91 0.54
C ASP A 50 13.24 0.73 -0.98
N ASN A 51 12.08 1.03 -1.54
CA ASN A 51 11.82 0.93 -2.96
C ASN A 51 11.13 2.21 -3.47
N GLN A 52 11.30 2.50 -4.75
CA GLN A 52 10.63 3.59 -5.44
C GLN A 52 10.21 3.15 -6.83
N SER A 53 9.02 3.57 -7.25
CA SER A 53 8.53 3.35 -8.60
C SER A 53 7.96 4.63 -9.19
N LYS A 54 8.09 4.77 -10.51
CA LYS A 54 7.42 5.81 -11.29
C LYS A 54 6.46 5.15 -12.27
N SER A 55 5.24 5.66 -12.32
CA SER A 55 4.15 5.06 -13.11
C SER A 55 3.31 6.16 -13.76
N ARG A 56 2.78 5.92 -14.96
CA ARG A 56 1.87 6.83 -15.66
C ARG A 56 0.41 6.55 -15.28
N LYS A 57 -0.49 7.49 -15.59
CA LYS A 57 -1.94 7.35 -15.39
C LYS A 57 -2.47 5.99 -15.87
N GLY A 58 -3.35 5.39 -15.07
CA GLY A 58 -3.99 4.11 -15.39
C GLY A 58 -3.10 2.88 -15.19
N VAL A 59 -1.82 3.03 -14.82
CA VAL A 59 -1.03 1.90 -14.34
C VAL A 59 -1.61 1.39 -13.03
N LEU A 60 -1.95 0.10 -13.01
CA LEU A 60 -2.36 -0.64 -11.82
C LEU A 60 -1.31 -1.71 -11.53
N ARG A 61 -0.70 -1.64 -10.33
CA ARG A 61 0.24 -2.64 -9.83
C ARG A 61 -0.41 -3.40 -8.70
N GLY A 62 -0.38 -4.72 -8.74
CA GLY A 62 -0.94 -5.55 -7.69
C GLY A 62 -2.04 -6.51 -8.17
N LEU A 63 -2.63 -7.26 -7.24
CA LEU A 63 -2.38 -7.20 -5.79
C LEU A 63 -1.26 -8.18 -5.40
N HIS A 64 -0.22 -7.70 -4.71
CA HIS A 64 1.00 -8.45 -4.43
C HIS A 64 1.19 -8.78 -2.95
N PHE A 65 1.81 -9.93 -2.70
CA PHE A 65 2.35 -10.33 -1.39
C PHE A 65 3.58 -11.24 -1.58
N GLN A 66 4.33 -11.50 -0.51
CA GLN A 66 5.32 -12.59 -0.48
C GLN A 66 4.80 -13.72 0.43
N LYS A 67 4.82 -14.96 -0.07
CA LYS A 67 4.31 -16.17 0.61
C LYS A 67 5.16 -16.56 1.81
N LYS A 68 6.47 -16.42 1.67
CA LYS A 68 7.48 -16.48 2.73
C LYS A 68 8.17 -15.13 2.78
N HIS A 69 8.83 -14.81 3.88
CA HIS A 69 9.42 -13.47 4.07
C HIS A 69 8.35 -12.39 3.86
N THR A 70 7.23 -12.53 4.56
CA THR A 70 6.09 -11.60 4.45
C THR A 70 6.58 -10.18 4.72
N GLN A 71 6.06 -9.22 3.95
CA GLN A 71 6.48 -7.83 4.08
C GLN A 71 5.31 -6.98 4.55
N GLY A 72 5.51 -6.31 5.68
CA GLY A 72 4.78 -5.10 6.01
C GLY A 72 5.35 -3.96 5.17
N LYS A 73 4.47 -3.08 4.69
CA LYS A 73 4.82 -1.97 3.78
C LYS A 73 4.35 -0.66 4.37
N LEU A 74 5.24 0.31 4.48
CA LEU A 74 4.89 1.72 4.70
C LEU A 74 5.01 2.45 3.37
N VAL A 75 3.88 2.87 2.81
CA VAL A 75 3.81 3.41 1.46
C VAL A 75 3.39 4.88 1.44
N ARG A 76 3.88 5.65 0.46
CA ARG A 76 3.52 7.06 0.25
C ARG A 76 3.78 7.52 -1.18
N VAL A 77 3.14 8.62 -1.56
CA VAL A 77 3.37 9.30 -2.84
C VAL A 77 4.22 10.56 -2.62
N VAL A 78 5.23 10.74 -3.47
CA VAL A 78 6.09 11.94 -3.46
C VAL A 78 5.73 12.93 -4.56
N LYS A 79 5.13 12.44 -5.65
CA LYS A 79 4.64 13.21 -6.79
C LYS A 79 3.37 12.55 -7.35
N GLY A 80 2.37 13.34 -7.74
CA GLY A 80 1.11 12.84 -8.29
C GLY A 80 0.17 12.23 -7.26
N GLU A 81 -0.69 11.33 -7.71
CA GLU A 81 -1.78 10.75 -6.93
C GLU A 81 -2.03 9.28 -7.33
N VAL A 82 -2.25 8.43 -6.32
CA VAL A 82 -2.68 7.05 -6.50
C VAL A 82 -3.85 6.73 -5.57
N PHE A 83 -4.67 5.76 -5.96
CA PHE A 83 -5.55 5.05 -5.03
C PHE A 83 -4.85 3.74 -4.61
N ASP A 84 -4.47 3.65 -3.34
CA ASP A 84 -3.73 2.54 -2.76
C ASP A 84 -4.67 1.62 -1.96
N VAL A 85 -4.46 0.31 -2.04
CA VAL A 85 -5.35 -0.72 -1.50
C VAL A 85 -4.57 -1.79 -0.74
N ALA A 86 -5.09 -2.14 0.44
CA ALA A 86 -4.69 -3.29 1.23
C ALA A 86 -5.83 -4.32 1.30
N VAL A 87 -5.53 -5.60 1.11
CA VAL A 87 -6.47 -6.72 1.26
C VAL A 87 -5.97 -7.68 2.32
N ASP A 88 -6.79 -7.97 3.31
CA ASP A 88 -6.44 -8.87 4.41
C ASP A 88 -6.49 -10.34 3.98
N LEU A 89 -5.35 -11.03 4.04
CA LEU A 89 -5.20 -12.44 3.67
C LEU A 89 -4.81 -13.33 4.87
N ARG A 90 -4.93 -12.83 6.10
CA ARG A 90 -4.54 -13.56 7.33
C ARG A 90 -5.58 -14.63 7.69
N GLU A 91 -5.13 -15.87 7.82
CA GLU A 91 -6.01 -16.99 8.16
C GLU A 91 -6.67 -16.77 9.52
N GLY A 92 -8.00 -16.95 9.59
CA GLY A 92 -8.78 -16.72 10.81
C GLY A 92 -9.04 -15.24 11.15
N SER A 93 -8.55 -14.29 10.35
CA SER A 93 -8.93 -12.88 10.51
C SER A 93 -10.44 -12.68 10.34
N LYS A 94 -11.04 -11.87 11.20
CA LYS A 94 -12.46 -11.46 11.07
C LYS A 94 -12.72 -10.65 9.80
N THR A 95 -11.67 -10.07 9.24
CA THR A 95 -11.69 -9.24 8.03
C THR A 95 -11.03 -9.93 6.84
N TYR A 96 -10.81 -11.25 6.88
CA TYR A 96 -10.25 -11.99 5.74
C TYR A 96 -11.03 -11.70 4.45
N GLY A 97 -10.31 -11.39 3.37
CA GLY A 97 -10.86 -11.00 2.07
C GLY A 97 -11.46 -9.59 2.01
N LYS A 98 -11.49 -8.84 3.13
CA LYS A 98 -11.87 -7.42 3.13
C LYS A 98 -10.69 -6.56 2.74
N TRP A 99 -11.01 -5.37 2.25
CA TRP A 99 -10.03 -4.40 1.77
C TRP A 99 -10.29 -3.02 2.34
N VAL A 100 -9.23 -2.22 2.42
CA VAL A 100 -9.28 -0.78 2.68
C VAL A 100 -8.52 -0.08 1.56
N GLY A 101 -9.07 1.03 1.07
CA GLY A 101 -8.40 1.88 0.10
C GLY A 101 -8.27 3.31 0.59
N VAL A 102 -7.19 3.98 0.18
CA VAL A 102 -6.90 5.37 0.51
C VAL A 102 -6.25 6.07 -0.68
N THR A 103 -6.67 7.31 -0.95
CA THR A 103 -5.96 8.17 -1.90
C THR A 103 -4.70 8.72 -1.24
N LEU A 104 -3.55 8.44 -1.84
CA LEU A 104 -2.25 8.98 -1.44
C LEU A 104 -1.77 9.94 -2.51
N SER A 105 -1.38 11.15 -2.12
CA SER A 105 -0.96 12.16 -3.09
C SER A 105 0.17 13.03 -2.58
N GLU A 106 0.80 13.75 -3.51
CA GLU A 106 1.75 14.79 -3.15
C GLU A 106 1.09 15.97 -2.43
N GLU A 107 -0.21 16.18 -2.54
CA GLU A 107 -0.91 17.26 -1.83
C GLU A 107 -1.25 16.83 -0.39
N ASN A 108 -1.84 15.64 -0.23
CA ASN A 108 -2.32 15.20 1.08
C ASN A 108 -1.20 14.66 2.00
N LYS A 109 -0.05 14.29 1.41
CA LYS A 109 1.15 13.76 2.10
C LYS A 109 0.88 12.57 3.04
N LYS A 110 -0.25 11.89 2.86
CA LYS A 110 -0.62 10.72 3.65
C LYS A 110 0.34 9.57 3.35
N GLN A 111 0.46 8.71 4.34
CA GLN A 111 1.08 7.40 4.20
C GLN A 111 0.08 6.33 4.57
N PHE A 112 0.34 5.12 4.12
CA PHE A 112 -0.48 3.97 4.42
C PHE A 112 0.43 2.83 4.88
N TYR A 113 0.15 2.30 6.06
CA TYR A 113 0.85 1.13 6.56
C TYR A 113 -0.01 -0.11 6.36
N ILE A 114 0.54 -1.08 5.64
CA ILE A 114 -0.04 -2.38 5.34
C ILE A 114 0.79 -3.45 6.06
N PRO A 115 0.23 -4.22 7.00
CA PRO A 115 0.98 -5.28 7.70
C PRO A 115 1.39 -6.45 6.81
N GLU A 116 2.23 -7.32 7.39
CA GLU A 116 2.46 -8.67 6.86
C GLU A 116 1.15 -9.47 6.79
N GLY A 117 1.07 -10.38 5.82
CA GLY A 117 -0.14 -11.19 5.58
C GLY A 117 -1.23 -10.47 4.79
N PHE A 118 -0.92 -9.35 4.14
CA PHE A 118 -1.83 -8.60 3.26
C PHE A 118 -1.37 -8.64 1.81
N ALA A 119 -2.32 -8.56 0.87
CA ALA A 119 -2.03 -8.16 -0.50
C ALA A 119 -2.10 -6.63 -0.63
N HIS A 120 -1.20 -6.06 -1.43
CA HIS A 120 -1.09 -4.62 -1.66
C HIS A 120 -1.09 -4.29 -3.15
N GLY A 121 -1.74 -3.20 -3.53
CA GLY A 121 -1.62 -2.64 -4.87
C GLY A 121 -2.22 -1.25 -4.96
N PHE A 122 -2.00 -0.60 -6.11
CA PHE A 122 -2.51 0.75 -6.36
C PHE A 122 -2.77 1.00 -7.84
N VAL A 123 -3.60 2.01 -8.11
CA VAL A 123 -3.78 2.58 -9.45
C VAL A 123 -3.39 4.06 -9.47
N VAL A 124 -2.67 4.48 -10.50
CA VAL A 124 -2.27 5.87 -10.69
C VAL A 124 -3.42 6.70 -11.26
N LEU A 125 -3.80 7.76 -10.56
CA LEU A 125 -4.92 8.65 -10.94
C LEU A 125 -4.45 9.89 -11.69
N SER A 126 -3.27 10.43 -11.34
CA SER A 126 -2.64 11.57 -12.01
C SER A 126 -1.90 11.15 -13.30
N GLU A 127 -1.43 12.12 -14.10
CA GLU A 127 -0.65 11.86 -15.32
C GLU A 127 0.58 10.97 -15.06
N GLU A 128 1.28 11.23 -13.96
CA GLU A 128 2.32 10.36 -13.41
C GLU A 128 2.27 10.37 -11.88
N ALA A 129 2.76 9.29 -11.27
CA ALA A 129 3.00 9.24 -9.83
C ALA A 129 4.37 8.62 -9.52
N GLU A 130 5.05 9.19 -8.53
CA GLU A 130 6.23 8.61 -7.90
C GLU A 130 5.85 8.08 -6.51
N PHE A 131 5.97 6.77 -6.36
CA PHE A 131 5.50 6.01 -5.21
C PHE A 131 6.70 5.40 -4.49
N CYS A 132 6.84 5.70 -3.20
CA CYS A 132 7.92 5.21 -2.34
C CYS A 132 7.36 4.29 -1.27
N TYR A 133 8.10 3.23 -0.96
CA TYR A 133 7.69 2.31 0.10
C TYR A 133 8.87 1.65 0.82
N LYS A 134 8.69 1.44 2.12
CA LYS A 134 9.62 0.73 3.01
C LYS A 134 9.05 -0.66 3.30
N CYS A 135 9.88 -1.70 3.35
CA CYS A 135 9.48 -3.09 3.61
C CYS A 135 10.13 -3.65 4.88
N THR A 136 9.38 -4.47 5.64
CA THR A 136 9.88 -5.10 6.89
C THR A 136 10.79 -6.31 6.68
N ASP A 137 10.75 -6.92 5.49
CA ASP A 137 11.64 -8.01 5.08
C ASP A 137 12.17 -7.75 3.66
N PHE A 138 13.19 -8.51 3.23
CA PHE A 138 13.81 -8.40 1.92
C PHE A 138 12.93 -8.99 0.82
N TYR A 139 13.11 -8.48 -0.40
CA TYR A 139 12.49 -9.04 -1.59
C TYR A 139 13.01 -10.46 -1.87
N ASP A 140 12.09 -11.41 -2.03
CA ASP A 140 12.37 -12.77 -2.48
C ASP A 140 11.52 -13.11 -3.72
N PRO A 141 12.12 -13.13 -4.93
CA PRO A 141 11.39 -13.40 -6.17
C PRO A 141 10.77 -14.80 -6.20
N THR A 142 11.29 -15.75 -5.42
CA THR A 142 10.75 -17.13 -5.36
C THR A 142 9.50 -17.23 -4.49
N SER A 143 9.30 -16.26 -3.60
CA SER A 143 8.16 -16.19 -2.69
C SER A 143 7.05 -15.26 -3.18
N GLU A 144 7.24 -14.60 -4.32
CA GLU A 144 6.27 -13.67 -4.86
C GLU A 144 4.92 -14.36 -5.17
N GLY A 145 3.84 -13.70 -4.79
CA GLY A 145 2.48 -14.10 -5.09
C GLY A 145 1.59 -12.90 -5.33
N GLY A 146 0.37 -13.19 -5.75
CA GLY A 146 -0.64 -12.17 -5.92
C GLY A 146 -2.03 -12.77 -6.07
N ILE A 147 -3.01 -11.87 -6.03
CA ILE A 147 -4.40 -12.15 -6.39
C ILE A 147 -4.84 -11.17 -7.47
N LEU A 148 -5.85 -11.59 -8.22
CA LEU A 148 -6.45 -10.81 -9.29
C LEU A 148 -6.95 -9.44 -8.76
N TRP A 149 -6.58 -8.35 -9.43
CA TRP A 149 -6.92 -6.99 -9.01
C TRP A 149 -8.42 -6.68 -8.96
N ASN A 150 -9.19 -7.33 -9.84
CA ASN A 150 -10.65 -7.23 -9.94
C ASN A 150 -11.33 -8.52 -9.48
N ASP A 151 -10.73 -9.21 -8.50
CA ASP A 151 -11.36 -10.37 -7.88
C ASP A 151 -12.78 -10.01 -7.35
N PRO A 152 -13.82 -10.72 -7.78
CA PRO A 152 -15.20 -10.40 -7.41
C PRO A 152 -15.55 -10.73 -5.95
N GLU A 153 -14.78 -11.62 -5.29
CA GLU A 153 -14.94 -11.96 -3.88
C GLU A 153 -14.41 -10.84 -2.98
N VAL A 154 -13.27 -10.25 -3.36
CA VAL A 154 -12.72 -9.06 -2.68
C VAL A 154 -13.55 -7.82 -3.00
N GLY A 155 -13.93 -7.64 -4.27
CA GLY A 155 -14.89 -6.63 -4.70
C GLY A 155 -14.40 -5.18 -4.56
N ILE A 156 -13.11 -4.92 -4.82
CA ILE A 156 -12.50 -3.59 -4.69
C ILE A 156 -13.20 -2.57 -5.59
N LYS A 157 -13.49 -1.40 -5.03
CA LYS A 157 -14.06 -0.26 -5.75
C LYS A 157 -12.95 0.68 -6.19
N TRP A 158 -12.31 0.31 -7.29
CA TRP A 158 -11.28 1.14 -7.92
C TRP A 158 -11.91 2.40 -8.54
N PRO A 159 -11.41 3.62 -8.26
CA PRO A 159 -11.92 4.86 -8.83
C PRO A 159 -11.35 5.09 -10.25
N ILE A 160 -11.79 4.28 -11.20
CA ILE A 160 -11.19 4.17 -12.54
C ILE A 160 -12.16 4.55 -13.67
N ASP A 161 -13.32 5.11 -13.34
CA ASP A 161 -14.37 5.44 -14.32
C ASP A 161 -13.87 6.45 -15.39
N ASP A 162 -12.95 7.34 -15.01
CA ASP A 162 -12.32 8.33 -15.89
C ASP A 162 -11.00 7.85 -16.53
N ILE A 163 -10.67 6.55 -16.40
CA ILE A 163 -9.45 5.96 -16.96
C ILE A 163 -9.83 5.04 -18.13
N GLU A 164 -9.57 5.50 -19.35
CA GLU A 164 -9.94 4.77 -20.58
C GLU A 164 -9.27 3.39 -20.69
N ASN A 165 -7.99 3.30 -20.31
CA ASN A 165 -7.19 2.09 -20.46
C ASN A 165 -6.34 1.84 -19.22
N LEU A 166 -6.65 0.75 -18.50
CA LEU A 166 -5.77 0.25 -17.44
C LEU A 166 -4.56 -0.45 -18.02
N ILE A 167 -3.42 -0.26 -17.37
CA ILE A 167 -2.12 -0.80 -17.78
C ILE A 167 -1.59 -1.69 -16.67
N PHE A 168 -1.30 -2.95 -17.01
CA PHE A 168 -0.79 -3.95 -16.09
C PHE A 168 0.54 -4.51 -16.57
N SER A 169 1.30 -5.11 -15.67
CA SER A 169 2.36 -6.04 -16.09
C SER A 169 1.74 -7.33 -16.67
N GLU A 170 2.50 -8.11 -17.43
CA GLU A 170 2.04 -9.44 -17.87
C GLU A 170 1.74 -10.38 -16.70
N LYS A 171 2.43 -10.18 -15.58
CA LYS A 171 2.33 -10.99 -14.38
C LYS A 171 1.05 -10.68 -13.60
N ASP A 172 0.69 -9.41 -13.48
CA ASP A 172 -0.52 -8.98 -12.77
C ASP A 172 -1.82 -9.44 -13.43
N GLN A 173 -1.76 -9.70 -14.73
CA GLN A 173 -2.88 -10.26 -15.49
C GLN A 173 -3.09 -11.76 -15.26
N LYS A 174 -2.12 -12.45 -14.66
CA LYS A 174 -2.10 -13.91 -14.52
C LYS A 174 -2.30 -14.38 -13.08
N TRP A 175 -2.51 -13.47 -12.14
CA TRP A 175 -2.77 -13.86 -10.76
C TRP A 175 -4.11 -14.57 -10.61
N PRO A 176 -4.18 -15.62 -9.78
CA PRO A 176 -5.42 -16.35 -9.54
C PRO A 176 -6.42 -15.50 -8.77
N LYS A 177 -7.69 -15.95 -8.74
CA LYS A 177 -8.66 -15.42 -7.78
C LYS A 177 -8.24 -15.75 -6.35
N LEU A 178 -8.77 -15.03 -5.36
CA LEU A 178 -8.54 -15.28 -3.95
C LEU A 178 -8.86 -16.73 -3.57
N SER A 179 -10.03 -17.23 -4.01
CA SER A 179 -10.47 -18.61 -3.80
C SER A 179 -9.58 -19.68 -4.44
N GLU A 180 -8.77 -19.31 -5.43
CA GLU A 180 -7.84 -20.21 -6.16
C GLU A 180 -6.38 -20.02 -5.72
N CYS A 181 -6.08 -18.95 -4.97
CA CYS A 181 -4.74 -18.56 -4.58
C CYS A 181 -4.09 -19.56 -3.62
N GLY A 182 -4.89 -20.17 -2.74
CA GLY A 182 -4.46 -21.20 -1.79
C GLY A 182 -3.48 -20.70 -0.71
N ILE A 183 -3.24 -19.39 -0.63
CA ILE A 183 -2.37 -18.80 0.38
C ILE A 183 -3.04 -18.77 1.75
N LYS A 184 -2.25 -19.00 2.80
CA LYS A 184 -2.65 -18.96 4.20
C LYS A 184 -1.53 -18.31 4.99
N PHE A 185 -1.79 -17.12 5.51
CA PHE A 185 -0.87 -16.36 6.36
C PHE A 185 -1.23 -16.51 7.83
#